data_AF-A0A9D2XC98-F1
#
_entry.id   AF-A0A9D2XC98-F1
#
_cell.length_a   1.000
_cell.length_b   1.000
_cell.length_c   1.000
_cell.angle_alpha   90.00
_cell.angle_beta   90.00
_cell.angle_gamma   90.00
#
_symmetry.space_group_name_H-M   'P 1'
#
loop_
_entity.id
_entity.type
_entity.pdbx_description
1 polymer ?
#
loop_
_entity_poly.entity_id
_entity_poly.type
_entity_poly.pdbx_seq_one_letter_code
_entity_poly.pdbx_strand_id
1 'polypeptide(L)'
;MLENYSNDYDVKCELDTCKTYPAITDSERGEIVCGGCGLILVQNMSDASYESNGYTQEDFMKLARTGPATSLTMNDKGLSTVIGTNKDSTGKTLSNKTKYEFNRLRTWDQRSKSRKTAALSKAFTLLHGMKTKLGIPDNVVENAAYIYRKAVNAKLTRGRTMVSLVSASLYAACRENNIPRTLDDVAEAGNVERRILSRDLRTIIKKLELNLNQYDTSSFISKISNNMNLKEKTKRDAFDILKRCEKEDITAGKHPVAQAAASLYLACIMNGEKISQKKFSVESGVSDVTIRNRAVLIKKTLKLNE
;
A
#
# COMPACT_ATOMS: atom_id res chain seq x y z
N MET A 1 12.31 14.16 17.94
CA MET A 1 13.75 14.35 17.71
C MET A 1 13.97 14.01 16.25
N LEU A 2 14.01 15.03 15.40
CA LEU A 2 14.61 14.90 14.08
C LEU A 2 16.11 14.91 14.38
N GLU A 3 16.69 13.73 14.58
CA GLU A 3 18.13 13.62 14.45
C GLU A 3 18.42 14.03 13.02
N ASN A 4 19.14 15.14 12.88
CA ASN A 4 19.74 15.54 11.63
C ASN A 4 20.66 14.39 11.22
N TYR A 5 20.19 13.50 10.36
CA TYR A 5 21.10 12.72 9.54
C TYR A 5 21.79 13.76 8.66
N SER A 6 22.95 14.27 9.11
CA SER A 6 23.86 14.93 8.19
C SER A 6 24.25 13.87 7.18
N ASN A 7 23.87 14.06 5.92
CA ASN A 7 24.48 13.31 4.84
C ASN A 7 25.93 13.81 4.76
N ASP A 8 26.82 13.23 5.56
CA ASP A 8 28.27 13.48 5.54
C ASP A 8 28.93 13.08 4.19
N TYR A 9 28.13 12.67 3.20
CA TYR A 9 28.56 12.20 1.88
C TYR A 9 28.52 13.28 0.79
N ASP A 10 28.03 14.50 1.06
CA ASP A 10 28.17 15.65 0.15
C ASP A 10 29.57 16.29 0.25
N VAL A 11 30.60 15.46 0.06
CA VAL A 11 32.00 15.90 0.16
C VAL A 11 32.40 16.61 -1.13
N LYS A 12 32.80 17.87 -1.00
CA LYS A 12 33.30 18.69 -2.10
C LYS A 12 34.80 18.82 -2.02
N CYS A 13 35.46 18.86 -3.17
CA CYS A 13 36.88 19.14 -3.23
C CYS A 13 37.17 20.57 -2.75
N GLU A 14 38.17 20.74 -1.88
CA GLU A 14 38.57 22.04 -1.33
C GLU A 14 39.25 22.94 -2.36
N LEU A 15 39.73 22.37 -3.47
CA LEU A 15 40.37 23.11 -4.56
C LEU A 15 39.34 23.97 -5.32
N ASP A 16 39.58 25.28 -5.39
CA ASP A 16 38.71 26.25 -6.05
C ASP A 16 38.43 25.92 -7.53
N THR A 17 39.40 25.30 -8.22
CA THR A 17 39.28 24.86 -9.61
C THR A 17 38.37 23.64 -9.78
N CYS A 18 38.16 22.86 -8.72
CA CYS A 18 37.50 21.55 -8.78
C CYS A 18 36.11 21.55 -8.16
N LYS A 19 35.62 22.70 -7.67
CA LYS A 19 34.29 22.84 -7.04
C LYS A 19 33.11 22.51 -7.96
N THR A 20 33.32 22.59 -9.28
CA THR A 20 32.32 22.28 -10.31
C THR A 20 32.31 20.82 -10.75
N TYR A 21 33.35 20.04 -10.41
CA TYR A 21 33.46 18.65 -10.85
C TYR A 21 32.73 17.71 -9.88
N PRO A 22 32.06 16.65 -10.39
CA PRO A 22 31.37 15.69 -9.55
C PRO A 22 32.35 14.85 -8.73
N ALA A 23 31.93 14.46 -7.53
CA ALA A 23 32.57 13.40 -6.77
C ALA A 23 32.15 12.03 -7.35
N ILE A 24 33.11 11.14 -7.55
CA ILE A 24 32.93 9.80 -8.08
C ILE A 24 33.17 8.82 -6.93
N THR A 25 32.23 7.94 -6.67
CA THR A 25 32.36 6.91 -5.63
C THR A 25 32.86 5.61 -6.25
N ASP A 26 34.00 5.12 -5.80
CA ASP A 26 34.53 3.78 -6.10
C ASP A 26 34.10 2.81 -4.99
N SER A 27 33.11 1.98 -5.28
CA SER A 27 32.57 0.99 -4.35
C SER A 27 33.51 -0.19 -4.09
N GLU A 28 34.43 -0.51 -5.01
CA GLU A 28 35.34 -1.66 -4.83
C GLU A 28 36.45 -1.33 -3.83
N ARG A 29 36.92 -0.08 -3.85
CA ARG A 29 37.94 0.42 -2.90
C ARG A 29 37.35 1.12 -1.69
N GLY A 30 36.07 1.50 -1.73
CA GLY A 30 35.41 2.26 -0.69
C GLY A 30 35.94 3.70 -0.60
N GLU A 31 36.23 4.31 -1.75
CA GLU A 31 36.84 5.65 -1.85
C GLU A 31 35.90 6.61 -2.59
N ILE A 32 35.88 7.88 -2.19
CA ILE A 32 35.26 8.96 -2.97
C ILE A 32 36.37 9.80 -3.57
N VAL A 33 36.37 9.96 -4.90
CA VAL A 33 37.40 10.66 -5.66
C VAL A 33 36.82 11.88 -6.36
N CYS A 34 37.54 12.99 -6.40
CA CYS A 34 37.15 14.13 -7.21
C CYS A 34 37.39 13.83 -8.70
N GLY A 35 36.35 13.95 -9.54
CA GLY A 35 36.46 13.72 -10.98
C GLY A 35 37.35 14.72 -11.74
N GLY A 36 37.70 15.87 -11.13
CA GLY A 36 38.56 16.88 -11.76
C GLY A 36 40.05 16.70 -11.49
N CYS A 37 40.44 16.46 -10.23
CA CYS A 37 41.85 16.38 -9.81
C CYS A 37 42.32 14.98 -9.39
N GLY A 38 41.42 14.01 -9.25
CA GLY A 38 41.76 12.67 -8.77
C GLY A 38 42.09 12.59 -7.28
N LEU A 39 41.88 13.66 -6.51
CA LEU A 39 42.09 13.65 -5.06
C LEU A 39 41.04 12.75 -4.40
N ILE A 40 41.51 11.87 -3.52
CA ILE A 40 40.65 11.03 -2.69
C ILE A 40 40.12 11.91 -1.54
N LEU A 41 38.82 12.12 -1.54
CA LEU A 41 38.09 12.94 -0.57
C LEU A 41 37.72 12.13 0.68
N VAL A 42 37.39 10.85 0.51
CA VAL A 42 37.06 9.92 1.59
C VAL A 42 37.71 8.58 1.30
N GLN A 43 38.34 7.99 2.31
CA GLN A 43 38.92 6.64 2.28
C GLN A 43 38.22 5.74 3.29
N ASN A 44 38.23 4.43 3.05
CA ASN A 44 37.67 3.41 3.95
C ASN A 44 36.19 3.65 4.27
N MET A 45 35.37 3.93 3.26
CA MET A 45 33.93 4.01 3.46
C MET A 45 33.40 2.67 3.97
N SER A 46 32.67 2.70 5.07
CA SER A 46 31.93 1.53 5.55
C SER A 46 30.78 1.25 4.59
N ASP A 47 30.76 0.04 4.01
CA ASP A 47 29.62 -0.37 3.19
C ASP A 47 28.40 -0.60 4.10
N ALA A 48 27.35 0.21 3.90
CA ALA A 48 26.06 0.04 4.56
C ALA A 48 25.10 -0.84 3.74
N SER A 49 25.58 -1.40 2.63
CA SER A 49 24.81 -2.31 1.79
C SER A 49 24.41 -3.55 2.57
N TYR A 50 23.28 -4.11 2.17
CA TYR A 50 22.70 -5.24 2.85
C TYR A 50 23.54 -6.50 2.62
N GLU A 51 24.26 -6.95 3.66
CA GLU A 51 25.18 -8.10 3.59
C GLU A 51 24.49 -9.45 3.30
N SER A 52 23.16 -9.54 3.34
CA SER A 52 22.48 -10.83 3.33
C SER A 52 22.15 -11.34 1.92
N ASN A 53 22.83 -12.42 1.53
CA ASN A 53 22.65 -13.14 0.27
C ASN A 53 21.56 -14.23 0.33
N GLY A 54 20.67 -14.21 1.32
CA GLY A 54 19.59 -15.19 1.43
C GLY A 54 18.51 -14.95 0.36
N TYR A 55 18.48 -15.77 -0.69
CA TYR A 55 17.43 -15.70 -1.73
C TYR A 55 16.05 -16.14 -1.22
N THR A 56 16.03 -16.98 -0.19
CA THR A 56 14.79 -17.45 0.46
C THR A 56 14.68 -16.88 1.87
N GLN A 57 13.46 -16.77 2.38
CA GLN A 57 13.21 -16.29 3.74
C GLN A 57 13.84 -17.19 4.81
N GLU A 58 13.96 -18.49 4.54
CA GLU A 58 14.59 -19.45 5.45
C GLU A 58 16.11 -19.32 5.45
N ASP A 59 16.72 -19.14 4.27
CA ASP A 59 18.15 -18.90 4.16
C ASP A 59 18.52 -17.56 4.78
N PHE A 60 17.67 -16.55 4.57
CA PHE A 60 17.78 -15.25 5.23
C PHE A 60 17.81 -15.40 6.76
N MET A 61 16.85 -16.13 7.34
CA MET A 61 16.81 -16.33 8.80
C MET A 61 18.01 -17.13 9.36
N LYS A 62 18.68 -17.96 8.55
CA LYS A 62 19.85 -18.75 8.96
C LYS A 62 21.17 -17.99 8.81
N LEU A 63 21.30 -17.20 7.75
CA LEU A 63 22.54 -16.55 7.34
C LEU A 63 22.64 -15.10 7.83
N ALA A 64 21.51 -14.45 8.10
CA ALA A 64 21.51 -13.05 8.50
C ALA A 64 22.12 -12.87 9.89
N ARG A 65 23.15 -12.04 9.96
CA ARG A 65 23.73 -11.54 11.21
C ARG A 65 22.74 -10.66 11.98
N THR A 66 21.87 -9.95 11.26
CA THR A 66 20.87 -9.03 11.81
C THR A 66 19.45 -9.58 11.66
N GLY A 67 18.51 -9.01 12.43
CA GLY A 67 17.09 -9.30 12.29
C GLY A 67 16.50 -8.79 10.96
N PRO A 68 15.20 -9.07 10.72
CA PRO A 68 14.48 -8.58 9.55
C PRO A 68 14.38 -7.04 9.56
N ALA A 69 14.15 -6.46 8.38
CA ALA A 69 13.93 -5.02 8.23
C ALA A 69 12.74 -4.54 9.08
N THR A 70 12.82 -3.31 9.57
CA THR A 70 11.74 -2.72 10.37
C THR A 70 10.52 -2.45 9.49
N SER A 71 9.36 -3.04 9.81
CA SER A 71 8.11 -2.76 9.10
C SER A 71 7.15 -1.93 9.94
N LEU A 72 6.49 -0.96 9.32
CA LEU A 72 5.50 -0.11 9.99
C LEU A 72 4.23 -0.86 10.40
N THR A 73 3.98 -2.02 9.78
CA THR A 73 2.85 -2.92 10.08
C THR A 73 3.02 -3.66 11.41
N MET A 74 4.26 -3.79 11.88
CA MET A 74 4.56 -4.38 13.19
C MET A 74 4.40 -3.30 14.26
N ASN A 75 3.71 -3.58 15.37
CA ASN A 75 3.41 -2.60 16.42
C ASN A 75 4.62 -1.78 16.85
N ASP A 76 5.69 -2.48 17.19
CA ASP A 76 6.95 -1.92 17.68
C ASP A 76 7.98 -1.80 16.57
N LYS A 77 7.53 -1.75 15.31
CA LYS A 77 8.35 -1.68 14.09
C LYS A 77 9.36 -2.83 13.95
N GLY A 78 9.16 -3.94 14.65
CA GLY A 78 10.09 -5.10 14.64
C GLY A 78 11.17 -5.05 15.73
N LEU A 79 11.12 -4.10 16.68
CA LEU A 79 12.12 -3.99 17.75
C LEU A 79 11.93 -5.01 18.88
N SER A 80 10.69 -5.42 19.14
CA SER A 80 10.38 -6.37 20.23
C SER A 80 10.64 -7.81 19.80
N THR A 81 11.29 -8.60 20.66
CA THR A 81 11.39 -10.05 20.48
C THR A 81 10.24 -10.79 21.14
N VAL A 82 10.04 -12.05 20.76
CA VAL A 82 9.04 -12.95 21.34
C VAL A 82 9.75 -14.22 21.80
N ILE A 83 9.50 -14.62 23.05
CA ILE A 83 10.00 -15.89 23.59
C ILE A 83 9.34 -17.04 22.81
N GLY A 84 10.14 -17.72 21.99
CA GLY A 84 9.71 -18.71 21.00
C GLY A 84 9.21 -20.03 21.58
N THR A 85 9.32 -21.11 20.80
CA THR A 85 8.78 -22.44 21.16
C THR A 85 9.58 -23.14 22.27
N ASN A 86 9.03 -24.21 22.86
CA ASN A 86 9.68 -24.97 23.95
C ASN A 86 10.79 -25.91 23.45
N LYS A 87 11.68 -25.39 22.61
CA LYS A 87 12.82 -26.12 22.04
C LYS A 87 14.10 -25.31 22.22
N ASP A 88 15.19 -26.01 22.47
CA ASP A 88 16.55 -25.45 22.53
C ASP A 88 17.04 -25.06 21.12
N SER A 89 18.16 -24.34 21.04
CA SER A 89 18.80 -23.95 19.77
C SER A 89 19.15 -25.15 18.88
N THR A 90 19.39 -26.31 19.47
CA THR A 90 19.63 -27.59 18.80
C THR A 90 18.35 -28.33 18.38
N GLY A 91 17.18 -27.76 18.68
CA GLY A 91 15.87 -28.35 18.37
C GLY A 91 15.35 -29.36 19.39
N LYS A 92 16.11 -29.68 20.44
CA LYS A 92 15.71 -30.58 21.53
C LYS A 92 14.59 -29.96 22.36
N THR A 93 13.64 -30.78 22.83
CA THR A 93 12.55 -30.30 23.68
C THR A 93 13.03 -29.95 25.08
N LEU A 94 12.52 -28.86 25.63
CA LEU A 94 12.81 -28.42 26.99
C LEU A 94 12.29 -29.41 28.05
N SER A 95 12.98 -29.50 29.18
CA SER A 95 12.52 -30.26 30.35
C SER A 95 11.22 -29.67 30.93
N ASN A 96 10.41 -30.46 31.64
CA ASN A 96 9.13 -29.97 32.16
C ASN A 96 9.28 -28.80 33.14
N LYS A 97 10.35 -28.80 33.95
CA LYS A 97 10.66 -27.70 34.87
C LYS A 97 10.98 -26.40 34.11
N THR A 98 11.84 -26.47 33.11
CA THR A 98 12.22 -25.30 32.30
C THR A 98 11.03 -24.79 31.48
N LYS A 99 10.18 -25.67 30.93
CA LYS A 99 8.92 -25.28 30.28
C LYS A 99 8.02 -24.43 31.19
N TYR A 100 7.89 -24.79 32.46
CA TYR A 100 7.09 -24.04 33.42
C TYR A 100 7.68 -22.64 33.67
N GLU A 101 9.00 -22.56 33.83
CA GLU A 101 9.73 -21.29 33.98
C GLU A 101 9.56 -20.40 32.75
N PHE A 102 9.71 -20.94 31.53
CA PHE A 102 9.51 -20.20 30.28
C PHE A 102 8.05 -19.77 30.08
N ASN A 103 7.06 -20.58 30.47
CA ASN A 103 5.66 -20.17 30.44
C ASN A 103 5.39 -19.00 31.39
N ARG A 104 5.99 -19.02 32.58
CA ARG A 104 5.94 -17.89 33.51
C ARG A 104 6.59 -16.66 32.89
N LEU A 105 7.78 -16.78 32.31
CA LEU A 105 8.47 -15.69 31.61
C LEU A 105 7.65 -15.11 30.45
N ARG A 106 7.03 -15.95 29.60
CA ARG A 106 6.10 -15.52 28.53
C ARG A 106 4.94 -14.70 29.08
N THR A 107 4.39 -15.11 30.21
CA THR A 107 3.29 -14.39 30.88
C THR A 107 3.75 -13.01 31.36
N TRP A 108 4.95 -12.91 31.94
CA TRP A 108 5.53 -11.64 32.36
C TRP A 108 5.89 -10.73 31.17
N ASP A 109 6.46 -11.29 30.10
CA ASP A 109 6.77 -10.56 28.85
C ASP A 109 5.50 -10.01 28.19
N GLN A 110 4.42 -10.80 28.11
CA GLN A 110 3.15 -10.33 27.56
C GLN A 110 2.55 -9.19 28.41
N ARG A 111 2.74 -9.23 29.74
CA ARG A 111 2.24 -8.20 30.66
C ARG A 111 3.08 -6.93 30.68
N SER A 112 4.40 -7.03 30.48
CA SER A 112 5.30 -5.88 30.47
C SER A 112 5.12 -5.01 29.21
N LYS A 113 4.63 -5.61 28.12
CA LYS A 113 4.28 -4.89 26.88
C LYS A 113 3.15 -3.90 27.14
N SER A 114 3.38 -2.64 26.74
CA SER A 114 2.50 -1.52 27.09
C SER A 114 1.07 -1.62 26.51
N ARG A 115 0.09 -0.98 27.15
CA ARG A 115 -1.29 -0.90 26.62
C ARG A 115 -1.38 -0.18 25.27
N LYS A 116 -0.46 0.76 24.99
CA LYS A 116 -0.44 1.49 23.71
C LYS A 116 -0.09 0.57 22.54
N THR A 117 0.87 -0.34 22.75
CA THR A 117 1.28 -1.30 21.72
C THR A 117 0.21 -2.37 21.50
N ALA A 118 -0.55 -2.74 22.54
CA ALA A 118 -1.69 -3.65 22.41
C ALA A 118 -2.83 -3.11 21.52
N ALA A 119 -3.10 -1.80 21.57
CA ALA A 119 -4.11 -1.18 20.70
C ALA A 119 -3.69 -1.19 19.22
N LEU A 120 -2.42 -0.85 18.94
CA LEU A 120 -1.84 -0.95 17.59
C LEU A 120 -1.86 -2.39 17.09
N SER A 121 -1.60 -3.38 17.97
CA SER A 121 -1.64 -4.80 17.60
C SER A 121 -2.98 -5.21 17.05
N LYS A 122 -4.04 -4.87 17.76
CA LYS A 122 -5.40 -5.18 17.32
C LYS A 122 -5.72 -4.49 16.00
N ALA A 123 -5.29 -3.24 15.84
CA ALA A 123 -5.51 -2.49 14.60
C ALA A 123 -4.79 -3.11 13.40
N PHE A 124 -3.53 -3.55 13.55
CA PHE A 124 -2.78 -4.17 12.46
C PHE A 124 -3.24 -5.61 12.19
N THR A 125 -3.70 -6.37 13.18
CA THR A 125 -4.37 -7.65 12.93
C THR A 125 -5.62 -7.46 12.06
N LEU A 126 -6.42 -6.43 12.32
CA LEU A 126 -7.57 -6.08 11.49
C LEU A 126 -7.15 -5.63 10.08
N LEU A 127 -6.10 -4.82 9.98
CA LEU A 127 -5.53 -4.37 8.71
C LEU A 127 -5.09 -5.58 7.84
N HIS A 128 -4.37 -6.54 8.42
CA HIS A 128 -3.98 -7.78 7.72
C HIS A 128 -5.18 -8.64 7.35
N GLY A 129 -6.23 -8.68 8.18
CA GLY A 129 -7.50 -9.31 7.82
C GLY A 129 -8.20 -8.64 6.64
N MET A 130 -8.11 -7.31 6.51
CA MET A 130 -8.64 -6.60 5.34
C MET A 130 -7.74 -6.78 4.11
N LYS A 131 -6.42 -6.86 4.29
CA LYS A 131 -5.46 -7.18 3.22
C LYS A 131 -5.84 -8.47 2.52
N THR A 132 -6.06 -9.54 3.28
CA THR A 132 -6.38 -10.87 2.72
C THR A 132 -7.73 -10.88 2.03
N LYS A 133 -8.77 -10.24 2.61
CA LYS A 133 -10.09 -10.13 1.99
C LYS A 133 -10.08 -9.35 0.67
N LEU A 134 -9.31 -8.26 0.61
CA LEU A 134 -9.30 -7.34 -0.54
C LEU A 134 -8.17 -7.64 -1.54
N GLY A 135 -7.29 -8.61 -1.26
CA GLY A 135 -6.13 -8.92 -2.11
C GLY A 135 -5.19 -7.73 -2.33
N ILE A 136 -4.88 -6.99 -1.27
CA ILE A 136 -4.04 -5.78 -1.34
C ILE A 136 -2.55 -6.15 -1.17
N PRO A 137 -1.62 -5.54 -1.95
CA PRO A 137 -0.19 -5.82 -1.80
C PRO A 137 0.41 -5.19 -0.55
N ASP A 138 1.54 -5.73 -0.07
CA ASP A 138 2.18 -5.32 1.19
C ASP A 138 2.59 -3.86 1.25
N ASN A 139 3.07 -3.28 0.15
CA ASN A 139 3.43 -1.86 0.09
C ASN A 139 2.25 -0.95 0.54
N VAL A 140 1.04 -1.23 0.06
CA VAL A 140 -0.15 -0.45 0.43
C VAL A 140 -0.55 -0.67 1.88
N VAL A 141 -0.30 -1.86 2.42
CA VAL A 141 -0.54 -2.19 3.83
C VAL A 141 0.44 -1.41 4.72
N GLU A 142 1.70 -1.26 4.31
CA GLU A 142 2.68 -0.42 4.99
C GLU A 142 2.30 1.07 4.95
N ASN A 143 1.87 1.59 3.80
CA ASN A 143 1.36 2.97 3.69
C ASN A 143 0.12 3.19 4.55
N ALA A 144 -0.80 2.22 4.59
CA ALA A 144 -1.97 2.30 5.46
C ALA A 144 -1.59 2.31 6.95
N ALA A 145 -0.59 1.51 7.34
CA ALA A 145 -0.06 1.50 8.69
C ALA A 145 0.61 2.84 9.04
N TYR A 146 1.31 3.46 8.10
CA TYR A 146 1.90 4.79 8.24
C TYR A 146 0.82 5.87 8.48
N ILE A 147 -0.22 5.92 7.65
CA ILE A 147 -1.35 6.86 7.80
C ILE A 147 -2.05 6.63 9.14
N TYR A 148 -2.28 5.38 9.52
CA TYR A 148 -2.92 5.05 10.79
C TYR A 148 -2.08 5.54 11.99
N ARG A 149 -0.76 5.32 11.98
CA ARG A 149 0.15 5.84 13.02
C ARG A 149 0.10 7.37 13.11
N LYS A 150 0.09 8.07 11.97
CA LYS A 150 -0.10 9.53 11.94
C LYS A 150 -1.43 9.93 12.57
N ALA A 151 -2.51 9.22 12.25
CA ALA A 151 -3.83 9.50 12.83
C ALA A 151 -3.87 9.28 14.35
N VAL A 152 -3.20 8.24 14.86
CA VAL A 152 -3.06 7.99 16.31
C VAL A 152 -2.27 9.11 16.98
N ASN A 153 -1.15 9.53 16.39
CA ASN A 153 -0.33 10.65 16.90
C ASN A 153 -1.11 11.96 16.93
N ALA A 154 -1.97 12.20 15.93
CA ALA A 154 -2.89 13.33 15.87
C ALA A 154 -4.11 13.22 16.82
N LYS A 155 -4.16 12.17 17.66
CA LYS A 155 -5.23 11.89 18.63
C LYS A 155 -6.63 11.75 17.99
N LEU A 156 -6.70 11.30 16.74
CA LEU A 156 -7.97 11.08 16.01
C LEU A 156 -8.77 9.85 16.49
N THR A 157 -8.22 9.08 17.43
CA THR A 157 -8.82 7.86 18.00
C THR A 157 -9.93 8.15 19.01
N ARG A 158 -9.99 9.35 19.59
CA ARG A 158 -11.03 9.70 20.59
C ARG A 158 -12.38 9.91 19.89
N GLY A 159 -13.40 9.15 20.30
CA GLY A 159 -14.76 9.25 19.77
C GLY A 159 -15.01 8.50 18.45
N ARG A 160 -14.05 7.68 18.00
CA ARG A 160 -14.18 6.86 16.78
C ARG A 160 -13.83 5.40 17.06
N THR A 161 -14.39 4.50 16.26
CA THR A 161 -14.04 3.09 16.33
C THR A 161 -12.68 2.84 15.68
N MET A 162 -11.86 1.97 16.26
CA MET A 162 -10.56 1.63 15.68
C MET A 162 -10.70 1.01 14.29
N VAL A 163 -11.73 0.17 14.10
CA VAL A 163 -12.02 -0.49 12.82
C VAL A 163 -12.26 0.55 11.72
N SER A 164 -13.10 1.55 11.97
CA SER A 164 -13.39 2.58 10.96
C SER A 164 -12.16 3.41 10.60
N LEU A 165 -11.32 3.75 11.59
CA LEU A 165 -10.10 4.52 11.36
C LEU A 165 -9.06 3.72 10.55
N VAL A 166 -8.93 2.41 10.82
CA VAL A 166 -8.07 1.50 10.05
C VAL A 166 -8.59 1.36 8.61
N SER A 167 -9.89 1.10 8.42
CA SER A 167 -10.51 1.03 7.10
C SER A 167 -10.34 2.33 6.30
N ALA A 168 -10.51 3.49 6.94
CA ALA A 168 -10.32 4.78 6.30
C ALA A 168 -8.84 5.02 5.90
N SER A 169 -7.90 4.61 6.75
CA SER A 169 -6.46 4.68 6.45
C SER A 169 -6.07 3.76 5.29
N LEU A 170 -6.65 2.55 5.24
CA LEU A 170 -6.47 1.60 4.14
C LEU A 170 -7.00 2.16 2.82
N TYR A 171 -8.21 2.74 2.83
CA TYR A 171 -8.77 3.37 1.64
C TYR A 171 -7.92 4.55 1.15
N ALA A 172 -7.43 5.39 2.06
CA ALA A 172 -6.52 6.48 1.71
C ALA A 172 -5.24 5.97 1.05
N ALA A 173 -4.61 4.93 1.61
CA ALA A 173 -3.42 4.30 1.05
C ALA A 173 -3.67 3.64 -0.31
N CYS A 174 -4.84 2.98 -0.51
CA CYS A 174 -5.22 2.45 -1.82
C CYS A 174 -5.33 3.56 -2.86
N ARG A 175 -5.87 4.72 -2.46
CA ARG A 175 -6.04 5.87 -3.34
C ARG A 175 -4.72 6.56 -3.69
N GLU A 176 -3.78 6.67 -2.75
CA GLU A 176 -2.43 7.19 -3.02
C GLU A 176 -1.65 6.29 -3.99
N ASN A 177 -1.84 4.97 -3.90
CA ASN A 177 -1.17 3.99 -4.76
C ASN A 177 -1.95 3.64 -6.03
N ASN A 178 -3.01 4.38 -6.37
CA ASN A 178 -3.87 4.12 -7.54
C ASN A 178 -4.44 2.69 -7.65
N ILE A 179 -4.64 2.01 -6.51
CA ILE A 179 -5.28 0.68 -6.48
C ILE A 179 -6.80 0.87 -6.44
N PRO A 180 -7.54 0.40 -7.45
CA PRO A 180 -8.97 0.67 -7.58
C PRO A 180 -9.76 -0.08 -6.51
N ARG A 181 -10.17 0.61 -5.45
CA ARG A 181 -11.08 0.09 -4.40
C ARG A 181 -12.18 1.10 -4.15
N THR A 182 -13.42 0.61 -4.13
CA THR A 182 -14.58 1.45 -3.79
C THR A 182 -14.68 1.59 -2.27
N LEU A 183 -15.42 2.60 -1.81
CA LEU A 183 -15.71 2.73 -0.38
C LEU A 183 -16.53 1.54 0.13
N ASP A 184 -17.36 0.96 -0.74
CA ASP A 184 -18.25 -0.15 -0.40
C ASP A 184 -17.43 -1.44 -0.23
N ASP A 185 -16.43 -1.69 -1.11
CA ASP A 185 -15.48 -2.81 -0.97
C ASP A 185 -14.81 -2.80 0.43
N VAL A 186 -14.33 -1.63 0.84
CA VAL A 186 -13.60 -1.48 2.12
C VAL A 186 -14.56 -1.53 3.31
N ALA A 187 -15.77 -0.99 3.17
CA ALA A 187 -16.82 -1.04 4.18
C ALA A 187 -17.23 -2.50 4.48
N GLU A 188 -17.43 -3.31 3.44
CA GLU A 188 -17.77 -4.73 3.55
C GLU A 188 -16.61 -5.53 4.18
N ALA A 189 -15.37 -5.32 3.73
CA ALA A 189 -14.21 -6.00 4.27
C ALA A 189 -14.00 -5.72 5.78
N GLY A 190 -14.25 -4.48 6.18
CA GLY A 190 -14.12 -4.02 7.57
C GLY A 190 -15.37 -4.21 8.44
N ASN A 191 -16.51 -4.63 7.88
CA ASN A 191 -17.80 -4.64 8.56
C ASN A 191 -18.13 -3.30 9.23
N VAL A 192 -17.98 -2.21 8.46
CA VAL A 192 -18.23 -0.83 8.92
C VAL A 192 -19.26 -0.19 8.01
N GLU A 193 -20.18 0.59 8.57
CA GLU A 193 -21.11 1.37 7.76
C GLU A 193 -20.38 2.39 6.87
N ARG A 194 -20.74 2.40 5.58
CA ARG A 194 -20.22 3.34 4.56
C ARG A 194 -20.27 4.81 5.02
N ARG A 195 -21.33 5.22 5.73
CA ARG A 195 -21.50 6.59 6.24
C ARG A 195 -20.43 6.96 7.27
N ILE A 196 -20.13 6.05 8.19
CA ILE A 196 -19.12 6.22 9.24
C ILE A 196 -17.73 6.26 8.58
N LEU A 197 -17.44 5.31 7.70
CA LEU A 197 -16.19 5.26 6.94
C LEU A 197 -15.92 6.57 6.17
N SER A 198 -16.94 7.07 5.45
CA SER A 198 -16.83 8.30 4.66
C SER A 198 -16.61 9.56 5.52
N ARG A 199 -17.18 9.59 6.73
CA ARG A 199 -17.00 10.69 7.69
C ARG A 199 -15.58 10.69 8.25
N ASP A 200 -15.11 9.52 8.65
CA ASP A 200 -13.81 9.36 9.30
C ASP A 200 -12.69 9.59 8.27
N LEU A 201 -12.85 9.10 7.03
CA LEU A 201 -11.96 9.39 5.91
C LEU A 201 -11.82 10.90 5.66
N ARG A 202 -12.93 11.65 5.56
CA ARG A 202 -12.90 13.11 5.39
C ARG A 202 -12.14 13.81 6.52
N THR A 203 -12.25 13.28 7.74
CA THR A 203 -11.52 13.84 8.88
C THR A 203 -10.03 13.55 8.79
N ILE A 204 -9.63 12.33 8.40
CA ILE A 204 -8.22 11.98 8.19
C ILE A 204 -7.61 12.90 7.13
N ILE A 205 -8.26 13.04 5.97
CA ILE A 205 -7.80 13.89 4.88
C ILE A 205 -7.60 15.33 5.35
N LYS A 206 -8.57 15.89 6.06
CA LYS A 206 -8.50 17.27 6.56
C LYS A 206 -7.43 17.48 7.64
N LYS A 207 -7.24 16.50 8.53
CA LYS A 207 -6.31 16.63 9.67
C LYS A 207 -4.85 16.33 9.30
N LEU A 208 -4.65 15.39 8.37
CA LEU A 208 -3.33 14.97 7.90
C LEU A 208 -2.92 15.67 6.60
N GLU A 209 -3.77 16.55 6.07
CA GLU A 209 -3.54 17.33 4.84
C GLU A 209 -3.12 16.43 3.66
N LEU A 210 -3.80 15.29 3.52
CA LEU A 210 -3.51 14.33 2.46
C LEU A 210 -4.08 14.82 1.14
N ASN A 211 -3.21 14.94 0.14
CA ASN A 211 -3.60 15.26 -1.23
C ASN A 211 -3.97 13.96 -1.97
N LEU A 212 -5.24 13.58 -1.90
CA LEU A 212 -5.75 12.42 -2.61
C LEU A 212 -6.23 12.80 -4.01
N ASN A 213 -5.46 12.41 -5.03
CA ASN A 213 -5.83 12.57 -6.43
C ASN A 213 -7.12 11.80 -6.76
N GLN A 214 -7.78 12.18 -7.85
CA GLN A 214 -8.92 11.41 -8.36
C GLN A 214 -8.42 10.03 -8.84
N TYR A 215 -9.26 9.00 -8.71
CA TYR A 215 -8.90 7.70 -9.25
C TYR A 215 -8.82 7.76 -10.77
N ASP A 216 -7.83 7.07 -11.32
CA ASP A 216 -7.82 6.75 -12.73
C ASP A 216 -8.97 5.80 -13.07
N THR A 217 -9.84 6.25 -13.98
CA THR A 217 -11.01 5.49 -14.41
C THR A 217 -10.59 4.19 -15.13
N SER A 218 -9.42 4.22 -15.77
CA SER A 218 -8.77 3.08 -16.43
C SER A 218 -8.53 1.90 -15.47
N SER A 219 -8.12 2.15 -14.23
CA SER A 219 -7.88 1.08 -13.25
C SER A 219 -9.14 0.28 -12.91
N PHE A 220 -10.32 0.92 -12.92
CA PHE A 220 -11.59 0.22 -12.72
C PHE A 220 -11.98 -0.68 -13.89
N ILE A 221 -11.58 -0.34 -15.12
CA ILE A 221 -11.76 -1.21 -16.30
C ILE A 221 -11.01 -2.52 -16.10
N SER A 222 -9.75 -2.47 -15.67
CA SER A 222 -8.95 -3.67 -15.38
C SER A 222 -9.59 -4.52 -14.29
N LYS A 223 -10.05 -3.91 -13.18
CA LYS A 223 -10.70 -4.64 -12.09
C LYS A 223 -11.97 -5.37 -12.55
N ILE A 224 -12.91 -4.63 -13.14
CA ILE A 224 -14.23 -5.18 -13.53
C ILE A 224 -14.05 -6.25 -14.62
N SER A 225 -13.20 -5.99 -15.61
CA SER A 225 -12.97 -6.94 -16.70
C SER A 225 -12.30 -8.24 -16.25
N ASN A 226 -11.38 -8.18 -15.28
CA ASN A 226 -10.75 -9.36 -14.71
C ASN A 226 -11.75 -10.18 -13.87
N ASN A 227 -12.58 -9.53 -13.04
CA ASN A 227 -13.61 -10.23 -12.29
C ASN A 227 -14.62 -10.96 -13.19
N MET A 228 -14.94 -10.36 -14.34
CA MET A 228 -15.86 -10.93 -15.33
C MET A 228 -15.21 -11.90 -16.33
N ASN A 229 -13.89 -12.09 -16.28
CA ASN A 229 -13.12 -12.90 -17.25
C ASN A 229 -13.36 -12.50 -18.72
N LEU A 230 -13.38 -11.19 -19.00
CA LEU A 230 -13.55 -10.68 -20.37
C LEU A 230 -12.30 -10.91 -21.23
N LYS A 231 -12.48 -11.01 -22.56
CA LYS A 231 -11.37 -11.11 -23.50
C LYS A 231 -10.53 -9.84 -23.52
N GLU A 232 -9.24 -10.01 -23.79
CA GLU A 232 -8.26 -8.92 -23.91
C GLU A 232 -8.66 -7.89 -24.97
N LYS A 233 -9.27 -8.33 -26.08
CA LYS A 233 -9.79 -7.46 -27.14
C LYS A 233 -10.81 -6.46 -26.59
N THR A 234 -11.82 -6.97 -25.86
CA THR A 234 -12.85 -6.17 -25.21
C THR A 234 -12.27 -5.17 -24.21
N LYS A 235 -11.24 -5.55 -23.46
CA LYS A 235 -10.54 -4.65 -22.52
C LYS A 235 -9.89 -3.48 -23.26
N ARG A 236 -9.15 -3.75 -24.34
CA ARG A 236 -8.48 -2.73 -25.15
C ARG A 236 -9.47 -1.74 -25.74
N ASP A 237 -10.55 -2.24 -26.34
CA ASP A 237 -11.59 -1.39 -26.91
C ASP A 237 -12.26 -0.52 -25.83
N ALA A 238 -12.47 -1.06 -24.63
CA ALA A 238 -13.00 -0.29 -23.51
C ALA A 238 -12.06 0.85 -23.07
N PHE A 239 -10.74 0.62 -23.06
CA PHE A 239 -9.76 1.67 -22.79
C PHE A 239 -9.78 2.75 -23.89
N ASP A 240 -9.92 2.37 -25.15
CA ASP A 240 -9.97 3.32 -26.25
C ASP A 240 -11.25 4.16 -26.22
N ILE A 241 -12.39 3.54 -25.91
CA ILE A 241 -13.66 4.25 -25.67
C ILE A 241 -13.50 5.24 -24.52
N LEU A 242 -12.88 4.83 -23.40
CA LEU A 242 -12.67 5.70 -22.25
C LEU A 242 -11.76 6.89 -22.60
N LYS A 243 -10.65 6.65 -23.29
CA LYS A 243 -9.74 7.72 -23.74
C LYS A 243 -10.43 8.73 -24.67
N ARG A 244 -11.31 8.26 -25.56
CA ARG A 244 -12.13 9.15 -26.40
C ARG A 244 -13.13 9.95 -25.55
N CYS A 245 -13.73 9.33 -24.53
CA CYS A 245 -14.61 10.05 -23.60
C CYS A 245 -13.88 11.15 -22.81
N GLU A 246 -12.63 10.91 -22.43
CA GLU A 246 -11.78 11.88 -21.73
C GLU A 246 -11.40 13.04 -22.65
N LYS A 247 -11.08 12.78 -23.93
CA LYS A 247 -10.78 13.83 -24.93
C LYS A 247 -11.97 14.75 -25.22
N GLU A 248 -13.18 14.21 -25.15
CA GLU A 248 -14.43 14.96 -25.39
C GLU A 248 -15.01 15.57 -24.09
N ASP A 249 -14.28 15.51 -22.97
CA ASP A 249 -14.69 16.02 -21.64
C ASP A 249 -16.04 15.50 -21.11
N ILE A 250 -16.49 14.34 -21.60
CA ILE A 250 -17.76 13.73 -21.19
C ILE A 250 -17.65 13.12 -19.78
N THR A 251 -16.44 12.86 -19.29
CA THR A 251 -16.16 12.22 -18.00
C THR A 251 -16.29 13.16 -16.79
N ALA A 252 -16.29 14.48 -17.00
CA ALA A 252 -16.31 15.48 -15.94
C ALA A 252 -17.58 15.41 -15.06
N GLY A 253 -17.39 15.46 -13.74
CA GLY A 253 -18.48 15.49 -12.75
C GLY A 253 -19.27 14.19 -12.60
N LYS A 254 -18.87 13.11 -13.27
CA LYS A 254 -19.56 11.81 -13.24
C LYS A 254 -18.79 10.80 -12.40
N HIS A 255 -19.51 9.78 -11.92
CA HIS A 255 -18.91 8.73 -11.11
C HIS A 255 -17.95 7.88 -11.97
N PRO A 256 -16.65 7.79 -11.63
CA PRO A 256 -15.64 7.13 -12.48
C PRO A 256 -15.95 5.65 -12.69
N VAL A 257 -16.38 4.93 -11.64
CA VAL A 257 -16.74 3.50 -11.76
C VAL A 257 -17.90 3.27 -12.73
N ALA A 258 -18.87 4.20 -12.78
CA ALA A 258 -20.00 4.08 -13.69
C ALA A 258 -19.57 4.33 -15.15
N GLN A 259 -18.61 5.23 -15.36
CA GLN A 259 -18.02 5.52 -16.66
C GLN A 259 -17.19 4.32 -17.17
N ALA A 260 -16.39 3.71 -16.30
CA ALA A 260 -15.64 2.49 -16.60
C ALA A 260 -16.58 1.34 -16.97
N ALA A 261 -17.61 1.09 -16.15
CA ALA A 261 -18.58 0.03 -16.39
C ALA A 261 -19.36 0.24 -17.71
N ALA A 262 -19.76 1.47 -18.02
CA ALA A 262 -20.45 1.79 -19.27
C ALA A 262 -19.55 1.63 -20.50
N SER A 263 -18.28 2.04 -20.41
CA SER A 263 -17.30 1.88 -21.51
C SER A 263 -17.03 0.40 -21.78
N LEU A 264 -16.87 -0.41 -20.73
CA LEU A 264 -16.77 -1.87 -20.85
C LEU A 264 -18.02 -2.50 -21.44
N TYR A 265 -19.20 -2.09 -21.00
CA TYR A 265 -20.46 -2.61 -21.53
C TYR A 265 -20.62 -2.35 -23.03
N LEU A 266 -20.24 -1.16 -23.50
CA LEU A 266 -20.24 -0.84 -24.93
C LEU A 266 -19.23 -1.68 -25.72
N ALA A 267 -18.01 -1.84 -25.19
CA ALA A 267 -16.99 -2.70 -25.81
C ALA A 267 -17.45 -4.16 -25.91
N CYS A 268 -18.16 -4.68 -24.91
CA CYS A 268 -18.76 -6.01 -24.95
C CYS A 268 -19.79 -6.15 -26.09
N ILE A 269 -20.64 -5.13 -26.29
CA ILE A 269 -21.63 -5.13 -27.38
C ILE A 269 -20.92 -5.16 -28.74
N MET A 270 -19.89 -4.31 -28.93
CA MET A 270 -19.14 -4.23 -30.19
C MET A 270 -18.43 -5.55 -30.54
N ASN A 271 -17.94 -6.28 -29.53
CA ASN A 271 -17.24 -7.55 -29.73
C ASN A 271 -18.17 -8.79 -29.71
N GLY A 272 -19.49 -8.59 -29.62
CA GLY A 272 -20.47 -9.67 -29.58
C GLY A 272 -20.51 -10.46 -28.26
N GLU A 273 -19.91 -9.95 -27.18
CA GLU A 273 -19.95 -10.55 -25.84
C GLU A 273 -21.23 -10.12 -25.11
N LYS A 274 -22.26 -10.99 -25.14
CA LYS A 274 -23.56 -10.68 -24.54
C LYS A 274 -23.56 -10.89 -23.03
N ILE A 275 -23.16 -9.86 -22.29
CA ILE A 275 -23.22 -9.83 -20.82
C ILE A 275 -24.37 -8.93 -20.37
N SER A 276 -25.12 -9.38 -19.36
CA SER A 276 -26.26 -8.62 -18.85
C SER A 276 -25.82 -7.40 -18.05
N GLN A 277 -26.58 -6.30 -18.17
CA GLN A 277 -26.35 -5.08 -17.37
C GLN A 277 -26.42 -5.36 -15.86
N LYS A 278 -27.23 -6.34 -15.44
CA LYS A 278 -27.31 -6.80 -14.04
C LYS A 278 -25.96 -7.32 -13.53
N LYS A 279 -25.23 -8.09 -14.34
CA LYS A 279 -23.88 -8.57 -13.97
C LYS A 279 -22.91 -7.40 -13.78
N PHE A 280 -22.95 -6.40 -14.67
CA PHE A 280 -22.17 -5.16 -14.49
C PHE A 280 -22.55 -4.40 -13.23
N SER A 281 -23.84 -4.36 -12.91
CA SER A 281 -24.31 -3.69 -11.70
C SER A 281 -23.76 -4.33 -10.42
N VAL A 282 -23.79 -5.67 -10.34
CA VAL A 282 -23.27 -6.42 -9.19
C VAL A 282 -21.76 -6.22 -9.02
N GLU A 283 -20.97 -6.37 -10.09
CA GLU A 283 -19.51 -6.25 -10.01
C GLU A 283 -19.01 -4.82 -9.78
N SER A 284 -19.71 -3.82 -10.32
CA SER A 284 -19.31 -2.42 -10.19
C SER A 284 -19.86 -1.75 -8.94
N GLY A 285 -20.88 -2.33 -8.30
CA GLY A 285 -21.63 -1.70 -7.20
C GLY A 285 -22.47 -0.49 -7.65
N VAL A 286 -22.68 -0.31 -8.95
CA VAL A 286 -23.43 0.81 -9.53
C VAL A 286 -24.77 0.30 -10.07
N SER A 287 -25.86 1.09 -10.01
CA SER A 287 -27.17 0.63 -10.49
C SER A 287 -27.19 0.43 -12.01
N ASP A 288 -27.92 -0.59 -12.47
CA ASP A 288 -28.09 -0.91 -13.88
C ASP A 288 -28.61 0.27 -14.71
N VAL A 289 -29.54 1.06 -14.15
CA VAL A 289 -30.10 2.26 -14.79
C VAL A 289 -29.02 3.31 -15.05
N THR A 290 -28.09 3.51 -14.11
CA THR A 290 -27.01 4.48 -14.30
C THR A 290 -26.03 4.02 -15.37
N ILE A 291 -25.66 2.73 -15.40
CA ILE A 291 -24.81 2.16 -16.45
C ILE A 291 -25.48 2.35 -17.82
N ARG A 292 -26.78 2.08 -17.93
CA ARG A 292 -27.57 2.25 -19.16
C ARG A 292 -27.58 3.71 -19.64
N ASN A 293 -27.89 4.64 -18.74
CA ASN A 293 -27.93 6.07 -19.07
C ASN A 293 -26.55 6.57 -19.53
N ARG A 294 -25.46 6.05 -18.94
CA ARG A 294 -24.09 6.40 -19.35
C ARG A 294 -23.71 5.78 -20.69
N ALA A 295 -24.05 4.52 -20.91
CA ALA A 295 -23.81 3.86 -22.20
C ALA A 295 -24.54 4.58 -23.35
N VAL A 296 -25.79 5.00 -23.14
CA VAL A 296 -26.56 5.79 -24.11
C VAL A 296 -25.88 7.12 -24.41
N LEU A 297 -25.40 7.82 -23.36
CA LEU A 297 -24.70 9.10 -23.53
C LEU A 297 -23.43 8.91 -24.36
N ILE A 298 -22.58 7.95 -23.97
CA ILE A 298 -21.30 7.67 -24.65
C ILE A 298 -21.54 7.25 -26.10
N LYS A 299 -22.56 6.42 -26.36
CA LYS A 299 -22.93 6.00 -27.72
C LYS A 299 -23.33 7.20 -28.59
N LYS A 300 -24.16 8.11 -28.05
CA LYS A 300 -24.61 9.32 -28.77
C LYS A 300 -23.45 10.26 -29.10
N THR A 301 -22.55 10.48 -28.17
CA THR A 301 -21.46 11.44 -28.33
C THR A 301 -20.36 10.91 -29.25
N LEU A 302 -19.96 9.64 -29.09
CA LEU A 302 -18.88 9.05 -29.87
C LEU A 302 -19.33 8.55 -31.25
N LYS A 303 -20.62 8.68 -31.59
CA LYS A 303 -21.22 8.16 -32.84
C LYS A 303 -20.73 6.74 -33.15
N LEU A 304 -20.71 5.89 -32.12
CA LEU A 304 -20.35 4.48 -32.28
C LEU A 304 -21.46 3.83 -33.11
N ASN A 305 -21.21 3.71 -34.42
CA ASN A 305 -22.10 3.08 -35.38
C ASN A 305 -22.20 1.57 -35.09
N GLU A 306 -23.36 1.00 -35.44
CA GLU A 306 -23.73 -0.40 -35.23
C GLU A 306 -22.79 -1.40 -35.91
#